data_AF-A0A2V8UZA5-F1
#
_entry.id   AF-A0A2V8UZA5-F1
#
_cell.length_a   1.000
_cell.length_b   1.000
_cell.length_c   1.000
_cell.angle_alpha   90.00
_cell.angle_beta   90.00
_cell.angle_gamma   90.00
#
_symmetry.space_group_name_H-M   'P 1'
#
loop_
_entity.id
_entity.type
_entity.pdbx_description
1 polymer ?
#
loop_
_entity_poly.entity_id
_entity_poly.type
_entity_poly.pdbx_seq_one_letter_code
_entity_poly.pdbx_strand_id
1 'polypeptide(L)'
;MVATAEIATILVLSTGAGLMLQSFWKMRYINLGFQPDRLVVATLKLAGPRYREKAQQFAFIQELLERAQSLPGVQSAAVTAAGELPPGDWHATNTFAIEGREQPLGGPRPIGRYPAISPGYFGIMGIPLLSGRLLQDSDGESANPVVVF
;
A
#
# COMPACT_ATOMS: atom_id res chain seq x y z
N MET A 1 -4.08 -54.73 -16.54
CA MET A 1 -3.93 -54.07 -15.22
C MET A 1 -2.99 -52.85 -15.26
N VAL A 2 -1.84 -52.91 -15.96
CA VAL A 2 -0.91 -51.75 -16.07
C VAL A 2 -1.49 -50.59 -16.88
N ALA A 3 -2.10 -50.85 -18.04
CA ALA A 3 -2.69 -49.81 -18.90
C ALA A 3 -3.77 -48.95 -18.19
N THR A 4 -4.61 -49.56 -17.34
CA THR A 4 -5.60 -48.84 -16.53
C THR A 4 -4.96 -47.92 -15.49
N ALA A 5 -3.80 -48.31 -14.91
CA ALA A 5 -3.07 -47.49 -13.96
C ALA A 5 -2.34 -46.32 -14.65
N GLU A 6 -1.80 -46.53 -15.86
CA GLU A 6 -1.20 -45.48 -16.68
C GLU A 6 -2.22 -44.41 -17.07
N ILE A 7 -3.39 -44.83 -17.58
CA ILE A 7 -4.47 -43.91 -17.97
C ILE A 7 -4.96 -43.11 -16.75
N ALA A 8 -5.15 -43.75 -15.60
CA ALA A 8 -5.54 -43.08 -14.37
C ALA A 8 -4.50 -42.03 -13.94
N THR A 9 -3.21 -42.34 -14.03
CA THR A 9 -2.12 -41.44 -13.65
C THR A 9 -2.06 -40.21 -14.57
N ILE A 10 -2.21 -40.41 -15.88
CA ILE A 10 -2.23 -39.33 -16.87
C ILE A 10 -3.44 -38.41 -16.65
N LEU A 11 -4.62 -38.96 -16.36
CA LEU A 11 -5.83 -38.18 -16.10
C LEU A 11 -5.69 -37.33 -14.83
N VAL A 12 -5.18 -37.92 -13.75
CA VAL A 12 -4.94 -37.18 -12.49
C VAL A 12 -3.92 -36.07 -12.71
N LEU A 13 -2.80 -36.36 -13.39
CA LEU A 13 -1.76 -35.38 -13.65
C LEU A 13 -2.25 -34.24 -14.56
N SER A 14 -2.98 -34.57 -15.62
CA SER A 14 -3.54 -33.58 -16.56
C SER A 14 -4.59 -32.70 -15.90
N THR A 15 -5.44 -33.28 -15.06
CA THR A 15 -6.45 -32.51 -14.30
C THR A 15 -5.78 -31.57 -13.30
N GLY A 16 -4.76 -32.07 -12.57
CA GLY A 16 -3.97 -31.24 -11.65
C GLY A 16 -3.27 -30.08 -12.35
N ALA A 17 -2.61 -30.34 -13.48
CA ALA A 17 -1.95 -29.32 -14.29
C ALA A 17 -2.94 -28.29 -14.84
N GLY A 18 -4.11 -28.74 -15.33
CA GLY A 18 -5.17 -27.86 -15.83
C GLY A 18 -5.74 -26.94 -14.75
N LEU A 19 -6.01 -27.48 -13.56
CA LEU A 19 -6.46 -26.68 -12.41
C LEU A 19 -5.40 -25.68 -11.95
N MET A 20 -4.13 -26.08 -11.93
CA MET A 20 -3.03 -25.20 -11.54
C MET A 20 -2.89 -24.04 -12.54
N LEU A 21 -2.98 -24.31 -13.85
CA LEU A 21 -2.96 -23.27 -14.87
C LEU A 21 -4.19 -22.35 -14.77
N GLN A 22 -5.38 -22.91 -14.53
CA GLN A 22 -6.60 -22.14 -14.33
C GLN A 22 -6.50 -21.22 -13.11
N SER A 23 -5.95 -21.74 -12.00
CA SER A 23 -5.72 -20.98 -10.78
C SER A 23 -4.75 -19.82 -11.03
N PHE A 24 -3.63 -20.10 -11.71
CA PHE A 24 -2.65 -19.08 -12.08
C PHE A 24 -3.24 -17.99 -12.98
N TRP A 25 -4.06 -18.38 -13.97
CA TRP A 25 -4.77 -17.43 -14.82
C TRP A 25 -5.71 -16.54 -14.01
N LYS A 26 -6.51 -17.10 -13.11
CA LYS A 26 -7.40 -16.32 -12.24
C LYS A 26 -6.62 -15.37 -11.33
N MET A 27 -5.49 -15.80 -10.79
CA MET A 27 -4.63 -14.97 -9.95
C MET A 27 -4.06 -13.77 -10.71
N ARG A 28 -3.79 -13.92 -12.01
CA ARG A 28 -3.29 -12.82 -12.86
C ARG A 28 -4.34 -11.72 -13.13
N TYR A 29 -5.62 -12.05 -13.08
CA TYR A 29 -6.73 -11.10 -13.34
C TYR A 29 -7.51 -10.73 -12.08
N ILE A 30 -6.99 -11.07 -10.90
CA ILE A 30 -7.63 -10.65 -9.66
C ILE A 30 -7.53 -9.13 -9.54
N ASN A 31 -8.63 -8.48 -9.18
CA ASN A 31 -8.61 -7.06 -8.88
C ASN A 31 -7.75 -6.86 -7.62
N LEU A 32 -6.57 -6.28 -7.79
CA LEU A 32 -5.61 -6.06 -6.73
C LEU A 32 -6.07 -4.98 -5.72
N GLY A 33 -7.16 -4.26 -6.02
CA GLY A 33 -7.62 -3.11 -5.24
C GLY A 33 -6.77 -1.85 -5.46
N PHE A 34 -5.77 -1.92 -6.35
CA PHE A 34 -4.96 -0.79 -6.81
C PHE A 34 -4.54 -1.01 -8.27
N GLN A 35 -4.10 0.05 -8.94
CA GLN A 35 -3.67 0.03 -10.34
C GLN A 35 -2.13 0.08 -10.42
N PRO A 36 -1.44 -1.05 -10.67
CA PRO A 36 0.01 -1.05 -10.83
C PRO A 36 0.48 -0.49 -12.19
N ASP A 37 -0.42 -0.37 -13.16
CA ASP A 37 -0.08 0.06 -14.51
C ASP A 37 0.41 1.51 -14.51
N ARG A 38 1.51 1.76 -15.24
CA ARG A 38 2.11 3.11 -15.43
C ARG A 38 2.62 3.77 -14.13
N LEU A 39 2.92 2.99 -13.09
CA LEU A 39 3.57 3.49 -11.88
C LEU A 39 5.09 3.32 -11.94
N VAL A 40 5.81 4.37 -11.53
CA VAL A 40 7.25 4.32 -11.26
C VAL A 40 7.45 4.52 -9.77
N VAL A 41 8.16 3.59 -9.15
CA VAL A 41 8.40 3.57 -7.70
C VAL A 41 9.88 3.78 -7.44
N ALA A 42 10.19 4.72 -6.56
CA ALA A 42 11.54 4.95 -6.07
C ALA A 42 11.55 4.97 -4.55
N THR A 43 12.49 4.24 -3.95
CA THR A 43 12.68 4.22 -2.50
C THR A 43 13.77 5.21 -2.12
N LEU A 44 13.41 6.18 -1.28
CA LEU A 44 14.35 7.18 -0.77
C LEU A 44 14.63 6.96 0.72
N LYS A 45 15.91 7.03 1.10
CA LYS A 45 16.33 7.05 2.50
C LYS A 45 16.93 8.40 2.85
N LEU A 46 16.18 9.20 3.62
CA LEU A 46 16.69 10.45 4.18
C LEU A 46 17.65 10.12 5.34
N ALA A 47 18.93 10.46 5.18
CA ALA A 47 19.97 10.15 6.16
C ALA A 47 20.91 11.34 6.38
N GLY A 48 21.46 11.42 7.60
CA GLY A 48 22.45 12.42 7.98
C GLY A 48 21.89 13.57 8.83
N PRO A 49 22.76 14.49 9.29
CA PRO A 49 22.39 15.55 10.24
C PRO A 49 21.30 16.50 9.73
N ARG A 50 21.24 16.71 8.41
CA ARG A 50 20.31 17.62 7.71
C ARG A 50 18.85 17.15 7.72
N TYR A 51 18.59 15.89 8.05
CA TYR A 51 17.23 15.33 8.07
C TYR A 51 16.85 14.85 9.47
N ARG A 52 17.45 15.42 10.52
CA ARG A 52 17.12 15.07 11.91
C ARG A 52 15.78 15.64 12.35
N GLU A 53 15.41 16.81 11.84
CA GLU A 53 14.14 17.45 12.18
C GLU A 53 13.06 17.10 11.17
N LYS A 54 11.82 16.94 11.65
CA LYS A 54 10.66 16.64 10.79
C LYS A 54 10.43 17.74 9.75
N ALA A 55 10.54 19.01 10.14
CA ALA A 55 10.38 20.14 9.24
C ALA A 55 11.33 20.08 8.02
N GLN A 56 12.58 19.63 8.23
CA GLN A 56 13.57 19.48 7.17
C GLN A 56 13.21 18.33 6.22
N GLN A 57 12.67 17.23 6.75
CA GLN A 57 12.17 16.11 5.94
C GLN A 57 10.95 16.52 5.11
N PHE A 58 9.99 17.22 5.72
CA PHE A 58 8.79 17.71 5.03
C PHE A 58 9.13 18.69 3.91
N ALA A 59 9.98 19.68 4.17
CA ALA A 59 10.41 20.64 3.16
C ALA A 59 11.07 19.95 1.95
N PHE A 60 11.92 18.96 2.20
CA PHE A 60 12.54 18.16 1.14
C PHE A 60 11.50 17.38 0.32
N ILE A 61 10.54 16.73 0.98
CA ILE A 61 9.51 15.94 0.30
C ILE A 61 8.61 16.84 -0.56
N GLN A 62 8.27 18.03 -0.08
CA GLN A 62 7.50 19.01 -0.83
C GLN A 62 8.24 19.44 -2.10
N GLU A 63 9.51 19.83 -1.99
CA GLU A 63 10.35 20.21 -3.14
C GLU A 63 10.52 19.04 -4.13
N LEU A 64 10.66 17.81 -3.63
CA LEU A 64 10.74 16.61 -4.46
C LEU A 64 9.45 16.39 -5.27
N LEU A 65 8.29 16.50 -4.63
CA LEU A 65 7.00 16.33 -5.28
C LEU A 65 6.74 17.41 -6.34
N GLU A 66 7.01 18.67 -6.02
CA GLU A 66 6.88 19.80 -6.96
C GLU A 66 7.75 19.56 -8.21
N ARG A 67 9.00 19.15 -8.03
CA ARG A 67 9.90 18.85 -9.15
C ARG A 67 9.46 17.64 -9.95
N ALA A 68 9.04 16.56 -9.30
CA ALA A 68 8.58 15.35 -9.96
C ALA A 68 7.35 15.62 -10.85
N GLN A 69 6.38 16.39 -10.34
CA GLN A 69 5.18 16.77 -11.08
C GLN A 69 5.49 17.69 -12.28
N SER A 70 6.59 18.46 -12.22
CA SER A 70 7.02 19.32 -13.34
C SER A 70 7.67 18.57 -14.51
N LEU A 71 7.99 17.28 -14.35
CA LEU A 71 8.66 16.50 -15.40
C LEU A 71 7.70 16.14 -16.55
N PRO A 72 8.14 16.25 -17.81
CA PRO A 72 7.35 15.81 -18.96
C PRO A 72 6.98 14.33 -18.86
N GLY A 73 5.69 14.02 -19.01
CA GLY A 73 5.17 12.65 -18.94
C GLY A 73 4.76 12.18 -17.54
N VAL A 74 5.01 12.97 -16.49
CA VAL A 74 4.47 12.71 -15.15
C VAL A 74 3.08 13.30 -15.06
N GLN A 75 2.07 12.46 -14.80
CA GLN A 75 0.69 12.91 -14.59
C GLN A 75 0.45 13.38 -13.15
N SER A 76 1.10 12.71 -12.19
CA SER A 76 0.91 12.93 -10.76
C SER A 76 2.04 12.26 -9.98
N ALA A 77 2.40 12.81 -8.83
CA ALA A 77 3.40 12.23 -7.93
C ALA A 77 2.88 12.24 -6.48
N ALA A 78 3.20 11.19 -5.72
CA ALA A 78 2.88 11.03 -4.31
C ALA A 78 4.03 10.32 -3.59
N VAL A 79 4.07 10.47 -2.27
CA VAL A 79 4.97 9.72 -1.40
C VAL A 79 4.19 8.92 -0.37
N THR A 80 4.80 7.81 0.05
CA THR A 80 4.40 7.04 1.22
C THR A 80 5.61 6.79 2.10
N ALA A 81 5.43 6.83 3.40
CA ALA A 81 6.44 6.41 4.36
C ALA A 81 6.47 4.89 4.51
N ALA A 82 7.56 4.39 5.07
CA ALA A 82 7.70 2.99 5.47
C ALA A 82 7.48 1.94 4.36
N GLY A 83 7.59 2.31 3.08
CA GLY A 83 7.43 1.33 2.00
C GLY A 83 6.02 0.72 1.95
N GLU A 84 5.00 1.45 2.37
CA GLU A 84 3.60 1.03 2.28
C GLU A 84 3.07 1.10 0.85
N LEU A 85 3.74 0.38 -0.05
CA LEU A 85 3.33 0.18 -1.42
C LEU A 85 2.78 -1.24 -1.57
N PRO A 86 1.53 -1.43 -2.03
CA PRO A 86 1.00 -2.74 -2.39
C PRO A 86 1.74 -3.42 -3.57
N PRO A 87 1.95 -4.76 -3.56
CA PRO A 87 1.81 -5.69 -2.45
C PRO A 87 3.12 -5.74 -1.64
N GLY A 88 3.26 -4.86 -0.64
CA GLY A 88 4.44 -4.77 0.21
C GLY A 88 4.22 -5.49 1.53
N ASP A 89 5.27 -6.13 2.04
CA ASP A 89 5.23 -6.91 3.29
C ASP A 89 5.45 -6.04 4.55
N TRP A 90 5.90 -4.80 4.37
CA TRP A 90 6.14 -3.87 5.46
C TRP A 90 4.96 -2.92 5.66
N HIS A 91 4.52 -2.77 6.91
CA HIS A 91 3.43 -1.88 7.28
C HIS A 91 3.78 -1.14 8.57
N ALA A 92 3.58 0.19 8.60
CA ALA A 92 3.66 0.92 9.86
C ALA A 92 2.46 0.52 10.72
N THR A 93 2.72 -0.05 11.89
CA THR A 93 1.68 -0.50 12.82
C THR A 93 1.87 0.10 14.20
N ASN A 94 0.79 0.53 14.83
CA ASN A 94 0.82 1.11 16.17
C ASN A 94 -0.42 0.69 16.95
N THR A 95 -0.32 0.71 18.27
CA THR A 95 -1.46 0.53 19.16
C THR A 95 -2.29 1.80 19.21
N PHE A 96 -3.62 1.67 19.25
CA PHE A 96 -4.52 2.81 19.40
C PHE A 96 -5.59 2.56 20.46
N ALA A 97 -6.25 3.63 20.89
CA ALA A 97 -7.40 3.59 21.76
C ALA A 97 -8.66 3.92 20.97
N ILE A 98 -9.77 3.27 21.30
CA ILE A 98 -11.08 3.62 20.76
C ILE A 98 -11.82 4.34 21.88
N GLU A 99 -12.23 5.57 21.62
CA GLU A 99 -13.02 6.35 22.56
C GLU A 99 -14.30 5.57 22.96
N GLY A 100 -14.61 5.54 24.24
CA GLY A 100 -15.75 4.78 24.77
C GLY A 100 -15.52 3.27 24.91
N ARG A 101 -14.34 2.72 24.60
CA ARG A 101 -13.95 1.35 24.98
C ARG A 101 -12.97 1.35 26.14
N GLU A 102 -13.33 0.69 27.22
CA GLU A 102 -12.40 0.42 28.32
C GLU A 102 -11.26 -0.48 27.82
N GLN A 103 -10.02 -0.03 28.03
CA GLN A 103 -8.84 -0.86 27.79
C GLN A 103 -8.49 -1.62 29.07
N PRO A 104 -8.49 -2.96 29.05
CA PRO A 104 -8.04 -3.72 30.19
C PRO A 104 -6.57 -3.38 30.50
N LEU A 105 -6.28 -3.00 31.75
CA LEU A 105 -4.91 -2.81 32.23
C LEU A 105 -4.13 -4.12 32.05
N GLY A 106 -3.10 -4.09 31.20
CA GLY A 106 -2.29 -5.26 30.87
C GLY A 106 -2.91 -6.21 29.83
N GLY A 107 -4.06 -5.87 29.24
CA GLY A 107 -4.67 -6.62 28.15
C GLY A 107 -4.13 -6.26 26.76
N PRO A 108 -4.40 -7.08 25.73
CA PRO A 108 -3.96 -6.80 24.37
C PRO A 108 -4.65 -5.54 23.83
N ARG A 109 -3.84 -4.57 23.35
CA ARG A 109 -4.33 -3.37 22.68
C ARG A 109 -4.58 -3.66 21.19
N PRO A 110 -5.60 -3.03 20.58
CA PRO A 110 -5.78 -3.14 19.14
C PRO A 110 -4.58 -2.49 18.44
N ILE A 111 -4.10 -3.16 17.39
CA ILE A 111 -3.00 -2.70 16.54
C ILE A 111 -3.60 -2.32 15.19
N GLY A 112 -3.30 -1.12 14.72
CA GLY A 112 -3.76 -0.58 13.45
C GLY A 112 -2.59 -0.23 12.56
N ARG A 113 -2.79 -0.36 11.24
CA ARG A 113 -1.87 0.20 10.25
C ARG A 113 -2.08 1.70 10.15
N TYR A 114 -1.01 2.47 10.00
CA TYR A 114 -1.07 3.93 9.92
C TYR A 114 -0.09 4.49 8.87
N PRO A 115 -0.31 4.24 7.57
CA PRO A 115 0.49 4.86 6.52
C PRO A 115 0.55 6.37 6.67
N ALA A 116 1.75 6.94 6.61
CA ALA A 116 1.90 8.34 6.31
C ALA A 116 2.03 8.50 4.79
N ILE A 117 1.03 9.10 4.18
CA ILE A 117 0.91 9.27 2.72
C ILE A 117 0.60 10.73 2.38
N SER A 118 1.04 11.17 1.20
CA SER A 118 0.63 12.47 0.65
C SER A 118 -0.78 12.40 0.05
N PRO A 119 -1.53 13.52 -0.04
CA PRO A 119 -2.90 13.58 -0.58
C PRO A 119 -3.13 12.86 -1.92
N GLY A 120 -2.18 12.95 -2.86
CA GLY A 120 -2.29 12.31 -4.18
C GLY A 120 -2.20 10.78 -4.21
N TYR A 121 -1.88 10.13 -3.08
CA TYR A 121 -1.57 8.70 -3.04
C TYR A 121 -2.74 7.82 -3.50
N PHE A 122 -3.94 8.02 -2.97
CA PHE A 122 -5.12 7.21 -3.30
C PHE A 122 -5.48 7.33 -4.79
N GLY A 123 -5.41 8.54 -5.35
CA GLY A 123 -5.69 8.80 -6.76
C GLY A 123 -4.70 8.10 -7.69
N ILE A 124 -3.41 8.17 -7.38
CA ILE A 124 -2.34 7.51 -8.15
C ILE A 124 -2.49 5.99 -8.10
N MET A 125 -2.79 5.44 -6.92
CA MET A 125 -2.97 4.01 -6.74
C MET A 125 -4.32 3.50 -7.26
N GLY A 126 -5.24 4.38 -7.67
CA GLY A 126 -6.58 4.02 -8.12
C GLY A 126 -7.43 3.38 -7.02
N ILE A 127 -7.17 3.72 -5.75
CA ILE A 127 -7.90 3.18 -4.59
C ILE A 127 -9.18 4.02 -4.40
N PRO A 128 -10.38 3.42 -4.49
CA PRO A 128 -11.63 4.15 -4.39
C PRO A 128 -11.95 4.55 -2.94
N LEU A 129 -12.49 5.76 -2.77
CA LEU A 129 -13.07 6.21 -1.51
C LEU A 129 -14.44 5.55 -1.30
N LEU A 130 -14.60 4.81 -0.22
CA LEU A 130 -15.89 4.17 0.12
C LEU A 130 -16.80 5.10 0.93
N SER A 131 -16.23 5.93 1.81
CA SER A 131 -16.96 6.88 2.66
C SER A 131 -16.05 7.99 3.16
N GLY A 132 -16.60 9.16 3.47
CA GLY A 132 -15.85 10.27 4.05
C GLY A 132 -15.15 11.15 3.02
N ARG A 133 -13.85 11.42 3.23
CA ARG A 133 -13.02 12.28 2.38
C ARG A 133 -11.58 11.78 2.32
N LEU A 134 -10.89 12.11 1.25
CA LEU A 134 -9.45 11.91 1.14
C LEU A 134 -8.66 12.99 1.90
N LEU A 135 -7.37 12.71 2.11
CA LEU A 135 -6.40 13.70 2.58
C LEU A 135 -6.30 14.86 1.58
N GLN A 136 -6.15 16.05 2.11
CA GLN A 136 -5.98 17.29 1.36
C GLN A 136 -4.69 17.99 1.79
N ASP A 137 -4.16 18.88 0.97
CA ASP A 137 -2.93 19.64 1.29
C ASP A 137 -3.09 20.49 2.57
N SER A 138 -4.32 20.83 2.93
CA SER A 138 -4.66 21.54 4.17
C SER A 138 -4.56 20.68 5.44
N ASP A 139 -4.47 19.34 5.34
CA ASP A 139 -4.36 18.43 6.49
C ASP A 139 -2.92 18.26 6.99
N GLY A 140 -2.00 19.14 6.56
CA GLY A 140 -0.57 19.09 6.89
C GLY A 140 -0.22 19.49 8.33
N GLU A 141 1.07 19.79 8.57
CA GLU A 141 1.64 20.01 9.92
C GLU A 141 0.96 21.13 10.73
N SER A 142 0.37 22.10 10.06
CA SER A 142 -0.34 23.22 10.68
C SER A 142 -1.80 22.93 11.07
N ALA A 143 -2.33 21.76 10.68
CA ALA A 143 -3.69 21.32 10.99
C ALA A 143 -3.72 20.33 12.16
N ASN A 144 -4.93 20.08 12.69
CA ASN A 144 -5.13 18.98 13.63
C ASN A 144 -4.78 17.64 12.94
N PRO A 145 -4.13 16.69 13.64
CA PRO A 145 -3.84 15.38 13.06
C PRO A 145 -5.10 14.71 12.52
N VAL A 146 -5.11 14.40 11.23
CA VAL A 146 -6.22 13.73 10.54
C VAL A 146 -5.81 12.32 10.14
N VAL A 147 -6.69 11.36 10.38
CA VAL A 147 -6.64 10.02 9.79
C VAL A 147 -7.87 9.85 8.92
N VAL A 148 -7.66 9.42 7.67
CA VAL A 148 -8.73 9.09 6.72
C VAL A 148 -8.82 7.58 6.52
N PHE A 149 -10.01 7.07 6.22
CA PHE A 149 -10.32 5.65 6.08
C PHE A 149 -10.82 5.31 4.68
#